data_AF-G3BBU7-F1
#
_entry.id   AF-G3BBU7-F1
#
_cell.length_a   1.000
_cell.length_b   1.000
_cell.length_c   1.000
_cell.angle_alpha   90.00
_cell.angle_beta   90.00
_cell.angle_gamma   90.00
#
_symmetry.space_group_name_H-M   'P 1'
#
loop_
_entity.id
_entity.type
_entity.pdbx_description
1 polymer ?
#
loop_
_entity_poly.entity_id
_entity_poly.type
_entity_poly.pdbx_seq_one_letter_code
_entity_poly.pdbx_strand_id
1 'polypeptide(L)'
;MGPPILQLLKTLIDPRVSKKMILQMAYGQLKMVGLAKVLSLLLSSSIVGVSSIIKIPQIRKIINPRLLDQRISVAQGLSLEGISLESFNYLIHVIYNQQNNNPFVGYGEALLLGLQNIAIILLIEYYKARSKLRVTDLAEKEQINEAVAQLARPVAIVIGAVVLLAKVLPSSAISGLQLLSIPFSIASKIPQIKRNHDLKSTTHLASVTINANVLGSLIRVFTTVSNFDKLGRDYILLAGYTSSFALNAVLAGQCYIYGKADKKSE
;
A
#
# COMPACT_ATOMS: atom_id res chain seq x y z
N MET A 1 -28.39 -16.15 -15.13
CA MET A 1 -28.09 -16.91 -13.90
C MET A 1 -27.32 -15.98 -12.96
N GLY A 2 -27.87 -15.65 -11.78
CA GLY A 2 -27.23 -14.71 -10.86
C GLY A 2 -25.94 -15.27 -10.24
N PRO A 3 -25.02 -14.42 -9.77
CA PRO A 3 -23.80 -14.89 -9.10
C PRO A 3 -24.17 -15.79 -7.90
N PRO A 4 -23.50 -16.95 -7.71
CA PRO A 4 -23.80 -17.89 -6.62
C PRO A 4 -23.80 -17.23 -5.23
N ILE A 5 -22.98 -16.20 -5.06
CA ILE A 5 -22.81 -15.43 -3.82
C ILE A 5 -24.05 -14.56 -3.51
N LEU A 6 -24.69 -14.00 -4.53
CA LEU A 6 -25.90 -13.17 -4.38
C LEU A 6 -27.13 -14.01 -4.06
N GLN A 7 -27.18 -15.26 -4.52
CA GLN A 7 -28.17 -16.21 -4.06
C GLN A 7 -27.94 -16.55 -2.57
N LEU A 8 -26.70 -16.83 -2.17
CA LEU A 8 -26.33 -17.10 -0.77
C LEU A 8 -26.75 -15.98 0.19
N LEU A 9 -26.57 -14.72 -0.22
CA LEU A 9 -26.95 -13.53 0.55
C LEU A 9 -28.47 -13.37 0.70
N LYS A 10 -29.25 -13.75 -0.33
CA LYS A 10 -30.71 -13.80 -0.26
C LYS A 10 -31.22 -14.96 0.60
N THR A 11 -30.57 -16.12 0.56
CA THR A 11 -30.96 -17.28 1.39
C THR A 11 -30.52 -17.14 2.85
N LEU A 12 -29.52 -16.31 3.15
CA LEU A 12 -29.10 -15.95 4.51
C LEU A 12 -30.14 -15.11 5.28
N ILE A 13 -31.06 -14.45 4.57
CA ILE A 13 -32.12 -13.60 5.13
C ILE A 13 -33.43 -14.39 5.33
N ASP A 14 -33.51 -15.63 4.81
CA ASP A 14 -34.72 -16.45 4.89
C ASP A 14 -34.83 -17.16 6.26
N PRO A 15 -35.83 -16.81 7.10
CA PRO A 15 -35.96 -17.35 8.45
C PRO A 15 -36.31 -18.85 8.50
N ARG A 16 -36.59 -19.48 7.35
CA ARG A 16 -36.97 -20.90 7.24
C ARG A 16 -35.78 -21.85 7.10
N VAL A 17 -34.56 -21.34 6.95
CA VAL A 17 -33.37 -22.17 6.70
C VAL A 17 -32.70 -22.55 8.03
N SER A 18 -32.74 -23.85 8.36
CA SER A 18 -32.06 -24.39 9.55
C SER A 18 -30.55 -24.19 9.46
N LYS A 19 -29.93 -23.70 10.55
CA LYS A 19 -28.45 -23.50 10.67
C LYS A 19 -27.65 -24.75 10.26
N LYS A 20 -28.19 -25.96 10.49
CA LYS A 20 -27.57 -27.24 10.08
C LYS A 20 -27.55 -27.43 8.56
N MET A 21 -28.61 -27.01 7.86
CA MET A 21 -28.71 -27.12 6.40
C MET A 21 -27.76 -26.12 5.71
N ILE A 22 -27.65 -24.91 6.25
CA ILE A 22 -26.66 -23.90 5.82
C ILE A 22 -25.24 -24.45 5.98
N LEU A 23 -24.94 -25.05 7.14
CA LEU A 23 -23.62 -25.61 7.41
C LEU A 23 -23.29 -26.79 6.49
N GLN A 24 -24.25 -27.67 6.21
CA GLN A 24 -24.05 -28.81 5.30
C GLN A 24 -23.89 -28.37 3.84
N MET A 25 -24.66 -27.38 3.37
CA MET A 25 -24.50 -26.81 2.04
C MET A 25 -23.16 -26.07 1.90
N ALA A 26 -22.77 -25.28 2.91
CA ALA A 26 -21.48 -24.61 2.94
C ALA A 26 -20.33 -25.62 2.94
N TYR A 27 -20.41 -26.68 3.75
CA TYR A 27 -19.40 -27.73 3.82
C TYR A 27 -19.29 -28.54 2.51
N GLY A 28 -20.41 -28.85 1.87
CA GLY A 28 -20.45 -29.52 0.56
C GLY A 28 -19.84 -28.66 -0.56
N GLN A 29 -20.13 -27.36 -0.58
CA GLN A 29 -19.52 -26.42 -1.51
C GLN A 29 -18.03 -26.17 -1.20
N LEU A 30 -17.63 -26.11 0.08
CA LEU A 30 -16.22 -26.00 0.50
C LEU A 30 -15.38 -27.19 0.02
N LYS A 31 -15.94 -28.40 0.07
CA LYS A 31 -15.27 -29.62 -0.40
C LYS A 31 -15.16 -29.69 -1.92
N MET A 32 -16.15 -29.17 -2.66
CA MET A 32 -16.12 -29.10 -4.14
C MET A 32 -15.27 -27.94 -4.71
N VAL A 33 -15.23 -26.79 -4.05
CA VAL A 33 -14.50 -25.60 -4.52
C VAL A 33 -13.01 -25.63 -4.12
N GLY A 34 -12.66 -26.47 -3.15
CA GLY A 34 -11.34 -26.58 -2.56
C GLY A 34 -11.15 -25.55 -1.44
N LEU A 35 -10.84 -26.02 -0.23
CA LEU A 35 -10.71 -25.18 0.97
C LEU A 35 -9.64 -24.07 0.80
N ALA A 36 -8.57 -24.35 0.07
CA ALA A 36 -7.54 -23.38 -0.30
C ALA A 36 -8.07 -22.22 -1.15
N LYS A 37 -9.04 -22.46 -2.04
CA LYS A 37 -9.61 -21.43 -2.93
C LYS A 37 -10.51 -20.46 -2.17
N VAL A 38 -11.32 -20.98 -1.24
CA VAL A 38 -12.16 -20.15 -0.37
C VAL A 38 -11.26 -19.32 0.56
N LEU A 39 -10.22 -19.92 1.14
CA LEU A 39 -9.22 -19.21 1.93
C LEU A 39 -8.52 -18.11 1.13
N SER A 40 -8.08 -18.40 -0.10
CA SER A 40 -7.41 -17.42 -0.96
C SER A 40 -8.29 -16.21 -1.25
N LEU A 41 -9.57 -16.42 -1.61
CA LEU A 41 -10.51 -15.33 -1.86
C LEU A 41 -10.81 -14.51 -0.60
N LEU A 42 -10.99 -15.17 0.55
CA LEU A 42 -11.21 -14.50 1.83
C LEU A 42 -10.00 -13.67 2.25
N LEU A 43 -8.79 -14.22 2.09
CA LEU A 43 -7.55 -13.53 2.40
C LEU A 43 -7.34 -12.31 1.49
N SER A 44 -7.49 -12.46 0.17
CA SER A 44 -7.38 -11.34 -0.77
C SER A 44 -8.43 -10.25 -0.51
N SER A 45 -9.67 -10.63 -0.21
CA SER A 45 -10.74 -9.66 0.12
C SER A 45 -10.47 -8.94 1.45
N SER A 46 -9.97 -9.67 2.44
CA SER A 46 -9.57 -9.10 3.74
C SER A 46 -8.41 -8.12 3.61
N ILE A 47 -7.45 -8.43 2.74
CA ILE A 47 -6.33 -7.52 2.43
C ILE A 47 -6.85 -6.19 1.90
N VAL A 48 -7.81 -6.18 0.96
CA VAL A 48 -8.40 -4.94 0.45
C VAL A 48 -9.03 -4.14 1.59
N GLY A 49 -9.81 -4.78 2.48
CA GLY A 49 -10.40 -4.13 3.64
C GLY A 49 -9.35 -3.49 4.56
N VAL A 50 -8.34 -4.28 4.96
CA VAL A 50 -7.26 -3.83 5.85
C VAL A 50 -6.41 -2.73 5.20
N SER A 51 -6.22 -2.78 3.88
CA SER A 51 -5.38 -1.83 3.16
C SER A 51 -5.81 -0.37 3.34
N SER A 52 -7.10 -0.12 3.55
CA SER A 52 -7.67 1.20 3.84
C SER A 52 -7.06 1.88 5.08
N ILE A 53 -6.53 1.09 6.02
CA ILE A 53 -6.02 1.60 7.30
C ILE A 53 -4.51 1.38 7.51
N ILE A 54 -3.83 0.64 6.61
CA ILE A 54 -2.42 0.24 6.78
C ILE A 54 -1.48 1.42 7.00
N LYS A 55 -1.69 2.53 6.28
CA LYS A 55 -0.79 3.69 6.35
C LYS A 55 -1.29 4.80 7.28
N ILE A 56 -2.48 4.65 7.89
CA ILE A 56 -2.99 5.59 8.90
C ILE A 56 -2.03 5.76 10.09
N PRO A 57 -1.43 4.70 10.67
CA PRO A 57 -0.44 4.86 11.73
C PRO A 57 0.76 5.71 11.30
N GLN A 58 1.21 5.57 10.04
CA GLN A 58 2.28 6.37 9.47
C GLN A 58 1.88 7.85 9.34
N ILE A 59 0.68 8.14 8.84
CA ILE A 59 0.13 9.50 8.77
C ILE A 59 0.07 10.12 10.16
N ARG A 60 -0.45 9.39 11.15
CA ARG A 60 -0.47 9.82 12.54
C ARG A 60 0.93 10.12 13.07
N LYS A 61 1.92 9.30 12.76
CA LYS A 61 3.30 9.53 13.20
C LYS A 61 3.88 10.85 12.70
N ILE A 62 3.47 11.30 11.50
CA ILE A 62 3.89 12.57 10.91
C ILE A 62 3.17 13.77 11.58
N ILE A 63 1.86 13.68 11.82
CA ILE A 63 1.05 14.84 12.26
C ILE A 63 0.87 14.96 13.78
N ASN A 64 1.00 13.87 14.52
CA ASN A 64 0.72 13.81 15.96
C ASN A 64 1.75 14.51 16.86
N PRO A 65 3.06 14.60 16.53
CA PRO A 65 4.00 15.33 17.36
C PRO A 65 3.53 16.76 17.64
N ARG A 66 3.72 17.25 18.87
CA ARG A 66 3.23 18.59 19.26
C ARG A 66 4.06 19.70 18.64
N LEU A 67 5.37 19.52 18.61
CA LEU A 67 6.32 20.49 18.09
C LEU A 67 6.49 20.34 16.58
N LEU A 68 6.55 21.47 15.88
CA LEU A 68 6.78 21.50 14.43
C LEU A 68 8.11 20.84 14.06
N ASP A 69 9.16 21.02 14.88
CA ASP A 69 10.48 20.37 14.69
C ASP A 69 10.38 18.85 14.62
N GLN A 70 9.58 18.26 15.51
CA GLN A 70 9.38 16.82 15.55
C GLN A 70 8.61 16.32 14.32
N ARG A 71 7.65 17.10 13.82
CA ARG A 71 6.93 16.76 12.58
C ARG A 71 7.85 16.82 11.36
N ILE A 72 8.70 17.86 11.30
CA ILE A 72 9.70 18.03 10.25
C ILE A 72 10.72 16.89 10.29
N SER A 73 11.25 16.53 11.46
CA SER A 73 12.22 15.44 11.57
C SER A 73 11.63 14.10 11.15
N VAL A 74 10.38 13.80 11.55
CA VAL A 74 9.67 12.59 11.12
C VAL A 74 9.44 12.59 9.61
N ALA A 75 8.96 13.70 9.04
CA ALA A 75 8.73 13.82 7.61
C ALA A 75 10.03 13.71 6.80
N GLN A 76 11.13 14.29 7.29
CA GLN A 76 12.43 14.19 6.68
C GLN A 76 13.01 12.77 6.80
N GLY A 77 12.70 11.99 7.83
CA GLY A 77 13.18 10.61 7.93
C GLY A 77 12.62 9.68 6.83
N LEU A 78 11.47 10.02 6.25
CA LEU A 78 10.84 9.26 5.18
C LEU A 78 11.49 9.53 3.82
N SER A 79 11.65 8.48 3.00
CA SER A 79 12.11 8.63 1.62
C SER A 79 10.93 9.01 0.72
N LEU A 80 10.97 10.25 0.25
CA LEU A 80 10.00 10.76 -0.73
C LEU A 80 10.11 9.99 -2.05
N GLU A 81 11.32 9.64 -2.47
CA GLU A 81 11.61 8.94 -3.72
C GLU A 81 10.98 7.55 -3.71
N GLY A 82 11.18 6.81 -2.62
CA GLY A 82 10.60 5.48 -2.44
C GLY A 82 9.07 5.50 -2.44
N ILE A 83 8.47 6.40 -1.67
CA ILE A 83 7.00 6.52 -1.57
C ILE A 83 6.41 6.99 -2.91
N SER A 84 7.07 7.90 -3.63
CA SER A 84 6.63 8.37 -4.94
C SER A 84 6.68 7.26 -5.98
N LEU A 85 7.73 6.45 -6.00
CA LEU A 85 7.85 5.31 -6.90
C LEU A 85 6.83 4.21 -6.56
N GLU A 86 6.55 3.97 -5.28
CA GLU A 86 5.50 3.06 -4.84
C GLU A 86 4.10 3.55 -5.29
N SER A 87 3.80 4.85 -5.15
CA SER A 87 2.57 5.48 -5.66
C SER A 87 2.41 5.32 -7.17
N PHE A 88 3.49 5.58 -7.91
CA PHE A 88 3.49 5.46 -9.36
C PHE A 88 3.21 4.01 -9.80
N ASN A 89 3.84 3.05 -9.13
CA ASN A 89 3.59 1.64 -9.39
C ASN A 89 2.13 1.23 -9.10
N TYR A 90 1.56 1.70 -7.98
CA TYR A 90 0.14 1.45 -7.69
C TYR A 90 -0.78 2.07 -8.72
N LEU A 91 -0.47 3.27 -9.22
CA LEU A 91 -1.26 3.93 -10.24
C LEU A 91 -1.26 3.14 -11.57
N ILE A 92 -0.09 2.66 -12.01
CA ILE A 92 0.02 1.76 -13.18
C ILE A 92 -0.87 0.53 -12.96
N HIS A 93 -0.76 -0.11 -11.80
CA HIS A 93 -1.51 -1.31 -11.47
C HIS A 93 -3.03 -1.09 -11.51
N VAL A 94 -3.50 0.03 -10.97
CA VAL A 94 -4.93 0.39 -10.99
C VAL A 94 -5.41 0.61 -12.42
N ILE A 95 -4.69 1.42 -13.20
CA ILE A 95 -5.10 1.78 -14.58
C ILE A 95 -5.09 0.55 -15.48
N TYR A 96 -4.05 -0.29 -15.40
CA TYR A 96 -3.98 -1.55 -16.14
C TYR A 96 -5.20 -2.45 -15.86
N ASN A 97 -5.52 -2.66 -14.58
CA ASN A 97 -6.63 -3.53 -14.21
C ASN A 97 -7.99 -2.93 -14.58
N GLN A 98 -8.13 -1.60 -14.49
CA GLN A 98 -9.34 -0.91 -14.90
C GLN A 98 -9.55 -0.99 -16.43
N GLN A 99 -8.50 -0.80 -17.24
CA GLN A 99 -8.58 -0.92 -18.71
C GLN A 99 -8.95 -2.34 -19.15
N ASN A 100 -8.49 -3.36 -18.42
CA ASN A 100 -8.79 -4.76 -18.71
C ASN A 100 -10.10 -5.27 -18.09
N ASN A 101 -10.91 -4.40 -17.46
CA ASN A 101 -12.17 -4.76 -16.80
C ASN A 101 -12.02 -5.86 -15.72
N ASN A 102 -10.86 -5.89 -15.03
CA ASN A 102 -10.63 -6.84 -13.95
C ASN A 102 -11.46 -6.49 -12.70
N PRO A 103 -11.84 -7.47 -11.87
CA PRO A 103 -12.60 -7.21 -10.65
C PRO A 103 -11.85 -6.30 -9.67
N PHE A 104 -12.58 -5.41 -8.98
CA PHE A 104 -12.02 -4.48 -7.98
C PHE A 104 -11.17 -5.18 -6.91
N VAL A 105 -11.54 -6.39 -6.50
CA VAL A 105 -10.77 -7.17 -5.50
C VAL A 105 -9.30 -7.37 -5.91
N GLY A 106 -9.00 -7.39 -7.22
CA GLY A 106 -7.63 -7.58 -7.72
C GLY A 106 -6.73 -6.36 -7.62
N TYR A 107 -7.28 -5.14 -7.59
CA TYR A 107 -6.49 -3.89 -7.60
C TYR A 107 -6.92 -2.86 -6.54
N GLY A 108 -8.00 -3.12 -5.81
CA GLY A 108 -8.57 -2.20 -4.83
C GLY A 108 -7.60 -1.88 -3.69
N GLU A 109 -6.79 -2.85 -3.29
CA GLU A 109 -5.69 -2.63 -2.35
C GLU A 109 -4.68 -1.59 -2.88
N ALA A 110 -4.24 -1.73 -4.13
CA ALA A 110 -3.28 -0.81 -4.74
C ALA A 110 -3.86 0.60 -4.82
N LEU A 111 -5.15 0.74 -5.14
CA LEU A 111 -5.86 2.02 -5.13
C LEU A 111 -5.84 2.65 -3.73
N LEU A 112 -6.26 1.90 -2.71
CA LEU A 112 -6.38 2.39 -1.34
C LEU A 112 -5.02 2.77 -0.73
N LEU A 113 -3.98 1.97 -1.01
CA LEU A 113 -2.60 2.28 -0.59
C LEU A 113 -2.02 3.46 -1.37
N GLY A 114 -2.31 3.57 -2.67
CA GLY A 114 -1.92 4.70 -3.51
C GLY A 114 -2.49 6.03 -3.01
N LEU A 115 -3.77 6.07 -2.65
CA LEU A 115 -4.41 7.26 -2.07
C LEU A 115 -3.75 7.68 -0.75
N GLN A 116 -3.48 6.73 0.14
CA GLN A 116 -2.78 7.03 1.40
C GLN A 116 -1.32 7.46 1.16
N ASN A 117 -0.64 6.92 0.15
CA ASN A 117 0.71 7.38 -0.21
C ASN A 117 0.71 8.81 -0.75
N ILE A 118 -0.26 9.18 -1.56
CA ILE A 118 -0.40 10.57 -2.02
C ILE A 118 -0.54 11.51 -0.81
N ALA A 119 -1.37 11.15 0.18
CA ALA A 119 -1.47 11.94 1.41
C ALA A 119 -0.12 12.05 2.14
N ILE A 120 0.65 10.96 2.24
CA ILE A 120 1.98 10.98 2.86
C ILE A 120 2.97 11.85 2.06
N ILE A 121 2.97 11.77 0.73
CA ILE A 121 3.80 12.60 -0.16
C ILE A 121 3.51 14.07 0.08
N LEU A 122 2.23 14.46 0.10
CA LEU A 122 1.82 15.84 0.34
C LEU A 122 2.23 16.33 1.74
N LEU A 123 2.10 15.48 2.77
CA LEU A 123 2.58 15.82 4.11
C LEU A 123 4.10 15.99 4.15
N ILE A 124 4.87 15.11 3.50
CA ILE A 124 6.33 15.22 3.44
C ILE A 124 6.73 16.52 2.76
N GLU A 125 6.15 16.84 1.60
CA GLU A 125 6.44 18.09 0.87
C GLU A 125 6.02 19.33 1.68
N TYR A 126 4.88 19.29 2.34
CA TYR A 126 4.43 20.36 3.24
C TYR A 126 5.45 20.64 4.35
N TYR A 127 5.88 19.60 5.08
CA TYR A 127 6.84 19.79 6.17
C TYR A 127 8.26 20.13 5.67
N LYS A 128 8.64 19.69 4.47
CA LYS A 128 9.87 20.15 3.80
C LYS A 128 9.79 21.64 3.45
N ALA A 129 8.67 22.12 2.93
CA ALA A 129 8.46 23.54 2.65
C ALA A 129 8.50 24.37 3.94
N ARG A 130 7.77 23.93 4.98
CA ARG A 130 7.80 24.56 6.32
C ARG A 130 9.21 24.62 6.91
N SER A 131 10.03 23.60 6.70
CA SER A 131 11.43 23.60 7.14
C SER A 131 12.28 24.68 6.46
N LYS A 132 12.06 24.93 5.16
CA LYS A 132 12.80 25.94 4.40
C LYS A 132 12.38 27.36 4.77
N LEU A 133 11.08 27.58 4.91
CA LEU A 133 10.49 28.88 5.26
C LEU A 133 10.75 29.29 6.71
N ARG A 134 11.30 28.38 7.52
CA ARG A 134 11.62 28.69 8.92
C ARG A 134 12.82 29.61 9.09
N VAL A 135 13.69 29.69 8.08
CA VAL A 135 14.88 30.55 8.07
C VAL A 135 14.52 31.96 7.56
N THR A 136 13.30 32.17 7.08
CA THR A 136 12.83 33.48 6.60
C THR A 136 12.14 34.26 7.71
N ASP A 137 12.25 35.59 7.69
CA ASP A 137 11.62 36.51 8.65
C ASP A 137 10.09 36.68 8.45
N LEU A 138 9.47 35.81 7.65
CA LEU A 138 8.04 35.85 7.34
C LEU A 138 7.19 35.52 8.57
N ALA A 139 6.01 36.13 8.65
CA ALA A 139 5.06 35.81 9.70
C ALA A 139 4.59 34.34 9.60
N GLU A 140 4.26 33.70 10.73
CA GLU A 140 3.88 32.27 10.74
C GLU A 140 2.73 31.95 9.76
N LYS A 141 1.75 32.86 9.66
CA LYS A 141 0.61 32.73 8.73
C LYS A 141 1.06 32.74 7.26
N GLU A 142 2.00 33.60 6.91
CA GLU A 142 2.56 33.69 5.55
C GLU A 142 3.35 32.42 5.23
N GLN A 143 4.15 31.93 6.18
CA GLN A 143 4.86 30.66 6.03
C GLN A 143 3.91 29.47 5.80
N ILE A 144 2.70 29.48 6.39
CA ILE A 144 1.70 28.41 6.15
C ILE A 144 1.16 28.54 4.72
N ASN A 145 0.76 29.75 4.32
CA ASN A 145 0.19 30.00 3.00
C ASN A 145 1.18 29.65 1.88
N GLU A 146 2.45 30.03 2.03
CA GLU A 146 3.50 29.67 1.09
C GLU A 146 3.78 28.17 1.07
N ALA A 147 3.82 27.50 2.23
CA ALA A 147 3.98 26.05 2.28
C ALA A 147 2.83 25.31 1.59
N VAL A 148 1.59 25.79 1.72
CA VAL A 148 0.42 25.25 1.02
C VAL A 148 0.50 25.54 -0.48
N ALA A 149 0.92 26.75 -0.88
CA ALA A 149 1.09 27.10 -2.29
C ALA A 149 2.13 26.20 -2.99
N GLN A 150 3.21 25.82 -2.29
CA GLN A 150 4.21 24.88 -2.81
C GLN A 150 3.65 23.46 -3.06
N LEU A 151 2.50 23.10 -2.49
CA LEU A 151 1.83 21.82 -2.78
C LEU A 151 1.19 21.78 -4.16
N ALA A 152 1.02 22.92 -4.85
CA ALA A 152 0.51 22.93 -6.22
C ALA A 152 1.35 22.06 -7.16
N ARG A 153 2.68 22.04 -7.00
CA ARG A 153 3.59 21.24 -7.82
C ARG A 153 3.40 19.73 -7.64
N PRO A 154 3.51 19.13 -6.43
CA PRO A 154 3.28 17.70 -6.26
C PRO A 154 1.86 17.28 -6.63
N VAL A 155 0.85 18.13 -6.38
CA VAL A 155 -0.54 17.87 -6.84
C VAL A 155 -0.61 17.82 -8.37
N ALA A 156 0.01 18.78 -9.06
CA ALA A 156 0.06 18.79 -10.52
C ALA A 156 0.79 17.57 -11.10
N ILE A 157 1.87 17.10 -10.44
CA ILE A 157 2.59 15.88 -10.84
C ILE A 157 1.67 14.65 -10.70
N VAL A 158 0.95 14.52 -9.59
CA VAL A 158 0.03 13.38 -9.37
C VAL A 158 -1.10 13.40 -10.41
N ILE A 159 -1.74 14.56 -10.62
CA ILE A 159 -2.79 14.72 -11.63
C ILE A 159 -2.24 14.43 -13.03
N GLY A 160 -1.07 14.98 -13.35
CA GLY A 160 -0.38 14.77 -14.62
C GLY A 160 -0.09 13.30 -14.87
N ALA A 161 0.41 12.57 -13.86
CA ALA A 161 0.66 11.13 -13.95
C ALA A 161 -0.64 10.33 -14.19
N VAL A 162 -1.73 10.69 -13.50
CA VAL A 162 -3.04 10.06 -13.72
C VAL A 162 -3.54 10.30 -15.14
N VAL A 163 -3.50 11.55 -15.63
CA VAL A 163 -3.94 11.89 -16.99
C VAL A 163 -3.06 11.21 -18.04
N LEU A 164 -1.75 11.25 -17.85
CA LEU A 164 -0.77 10.61 -18.74
C LEU A 164 -1.05 9.11 -18.88
N LEU A 165 -1.16 8.39 -17.76
CA LEU A 165 -1.38 6.95 -17.78
C LEU A 165 -2.79 6.55 -18.22
N ALA A 166 -3.81 7.33 -17.85
CA ALA A 166 -5.20 6.95 -18.11
C ALA A 166 -5.70 7.35 -19.51
N LYS A 167 -5.18 8.44 -20.08
CA LYS A 167 -5.71 9.02 -21.33
C LYS A 167 -4.69 9.13 -22.45
N VAL A 168 -3.40 9.27 -22.14
CA VAL A 168 -2.38 9.58 -23.16
C VAL A 168 -1.63 8.33 -23.59
N LEU A 169 -1.24 7.47 -22.66
CA LEU A 169 -0.48 6.26 -22.98
C LEU A 169 -1.36 5.18 -23.62
N PRO A 170 -0.89 4.51 -24.70
CA PRO A 170 -1.60 3.39 -25.28
C PRO A 170 -1.59 2.18 -24.33
N SER A 171 -2.60 1.34 -24.42
CA SER A 171 -2.75 0.16 -23.54
C SER A 171 -1.56 -0.80 -23.61
N SER A 172 -0.85 -0.90 -24.74
CA SER A 172 0.38 -1.69 -24.86
C SER A 172 1.51 -1.17 -23.95
N ALA A 173 1.66 0.15 -23.84
CA ALA A 173 2.63 0.76 -22.93
C ALA A 173 2.26 0.52 -21.46
N ILE A 174 0.96 0.60 -21.12
CA ILE A 174 0.47 0.30 -19.77
C ILE A 174 0.71 -1.17 -19.40
N SER A 175 0.47 -2.11 -20.31
CA SER A 175 0.83 -3.52 -20.12
C SER A 175 2.33 -3.72 -19.92
N GLY A 176 3.17 -3.03 -20.69
CA GLY A 176 4.62 -3.05 -20.50
C GLY A 176 5.03 -2.52 -19.13
N LEU A 177 4.45 -1.41 -18.68
CA LEU A 177 4.68 -0.85 -17.34
C LEU A 177 4.19 -1.79 -16.23
N GLN A 178 3.09 -2.50 -16.44
CA GLN A 178 2.58 -3.51 -15.51
C GLN A 178 3.57 -4.68 -15.34
N LEU A 179 4.28 -5.09 -16.39
CA LEU A 179 5.35 -6.09 -16.28
C LEU A 179 6.53 -5.59 -15.41
N LEU A 180 6.80 -4.29 -15.45
CA LEU A 180 7.82 -3.63 -14.63
C LEU A 180 7.36 -3.35 -13.18
N SER A 181 6.11 -3.68 -12.84
CA SER A 181 5.56 -3.37 -11.51
C SER A 181 6.32 -4.04 -10.37
N ILE A 182 6.86 -5.23 -10.60
CA ILE A 182 7.66 -5.98 -9.63
C ILE A 182 9.01 -5.29 -9.41
N PRO A 183 9.83 -5.04 -10.47
CA PRO A 183 11.02 -4.21 -10.35
C PRO A 183 10.76 -2.86 -9.66
N PHE A 184 9.69 -2.16 -10.02
CA PHE A 184 9.34 -0.89 -9.37
C PHE A 184 8.98 -1.05 -7.90
N SER A 185 8.26 -2.12 -7.53
CA SER A 185 7.95 -2.40 -6.12
C SER A 185 9.19 -2.72 -5.28
N ILE A 186 10.22 -3.30 -5.89
CA ILE A 186 11.51 -3.57 -5.24
C ILE A 186 12.28 -2.26 -5.10
N ALA A 187 12.43 -1.54 -6.22
CA ALA A 187 13.15 -0.28 -6.28
C ALA A 187 12.56 0.79 -5.35
N SER A 188 11.24 0.79 -5.12
CA SER A 188 10.59 1.74 -4.21
C SER A 188 10.98 1.56 -2.74
N LYS A 189 11.43 0.38 -2.32
CA LYS A 189 11.82 0.10 -0.93
C LYS A 189 13.28 0.42 -0.65
N ILE A 190 14.14 0.37 -1.68
CA ILE A 190 15.59 0.59 -1.55
C ILE A 190 15.93 1.97 -0.96
N PRO A 191 15.36 3.10 -1.44
CA PRO A 191 15.62 4.42 -0.87
C PRO A 191 15.32 4.51 0.63
N GLN A 192 14.23 3.89 1.08
CA GLN A 192 13.87 3.89 2.50
C GLN A 192 14.84 3.04 3.34
N ILE A 193 15.24 1.86 2.84
CA ILE A 193 16.23 1.00 3.50
C ILE A 193 17.55 1.75 3.68
N LYS A 194 18.00 2.44 2.63
CA LYS A 194 19.22 3.23 2.66
C LYS A 194 19.10 4.39 3.64
N ARG A 195 17.98 5.12 3.60
CA ARG A 195 17.72 6.24 4.52
C ARG A 195 17.71 5.82 5.99
N ASN A 196 17.11 4.67 6.31
CA ASN A 196 17.16 4.13 7.67
C ASN A 196 18.58 3.75 8.10
N HIS A 197 19.36 3.18 7.18
CA HIS A 197 20.74 2.82 7.43
C HIS A 197 21.63 4.05 7.65
N ASP A 198 21.42 5.11 6.87
CA ASP A 198 22.19 6.36 6.96
C ASP A 198 21.82 7.15 8.22
N LEU A 199 20.53 7.20 8.57
CA LEU A 199 20.05 7.86 9.79
C LEU A 199 20.33 7.04 11.06
N LYS A 200 20.63 5.74 10.92
CA LYS A 200 20.76 4.76 12.03
C LYS A 200 19.58 4.79 13.03
N SER A 201 18.43 5.26 12.58
CA SER A 201 17.20 5.43 13.36
C SER A 201 16.00 5.04 12.51
N THR A 202 14.92 4.61 13.17
CA THR A 202 13.64 4.33 12.50
C THR A 202 12.45 5.02 13.16
N THR A 203 12.74 6.04 13.97
CA THR A 203 11.74 6.81 14.72
C THR A 203 10.71 7.47 13.80
N HIS A 204 11.01 7.72 12.53
CA HIS A 204 10.05 8.21 11.53
C HIS A 204 9.10 7.15 10.97
N LEU A 205 9.39 5.85 11.10
CA LEU A 205 8.58 4.76 10.54
C LEU A 205 7.59 4.19 11.56
N ALA A 206 6.34 3.98 11.16
CA ALA A 206 5.35 3.31 11.99
C ALA A 206 5.56 1.78 11.97
N SER A 207 6.00 1.21 13.09
CA SER A 207 6.23 -0.23 13.24
C SER A 207 4.99 -1.07 12.95
N VAL A 208 3.79 -0.54 13.27
CA VAL A 208 2.50 -1.17 12.94
C VAL A 208 2.33 -1.30 11.43
N THR A 209 2.62 -0.24 10.67
CA THR A 209 2.55 -0.24 9.20
C THR A 209 3.56 -1.22 8.60
N ILE A 210 4.77 -1.29 9.15
CA ILE A 210 5.81 -2.21 8.65
C ILE A 210 5.42 -3.66 8.90
N ASN A 211 4.94 -4.00 10.09
CA ASN A 211 4.49 -5.36 10.40
C ASN A 211 3.29 -5.75 9.54
N ALA A 212 2.34 -4.83 9.31
CA ALA A 212 1.23 -5.04 8.41
C ALA A 212 1.69 -5.31 6.96
N ASN A 213 2.71 -4.58 6.48
CA ASN A 213 3.28 -4.80 5.15
C ASN A 213 3.95 -6.17 5.03
N VAL A 214 4.70 -6.60 6.05
CA VAL A 214 5.31 -7.94 6.10
C VAL A 214 4.21 -9.01 6.01
N LEU A 215 3.21 -8.94 6.89
CA LEU A 215 2.10 -9.90 6.91
C LEU A 215 1.31 -9.91 5.59
N GLY A 216 0.99 -8.74 5.05
CA GLY A 216 0.29 -8.63 3.76
C GLY A 216 1.09 -9.24 2.61
N SER A 217 2.40 -8.97 2.54
CA SER A 217 3.27 -9.59 1.53
C SER A 217 3.41 -11.11 1.69
N LEU A 218 3.44 -11.62 2.93
CA LEU A 218 3.45 -13.06 3.20
C LEU A 218 2.15 -13.73 2.73
N ILE A 219 1.00 -13.12 3.02
CA ILE A 219 -0.31 -13.63 2.55
C ILE A 219 -0.36 -13.65 1.02
N ARG A 220 0.22 -12.64 0.33
CA ARG A 220 0.31 -12.63 -1.14
C ARG A 220 1.17 -13.77 -1.69
N VAL A 221 2.32 -14.05 -1.07
CA VAL A 221 3.13 -15.22 -1.43
C VAL A 221 2.31 -16.50 -1.26
N PHE A 222 1.65 -16.67 -0.12
CA PHE A 222 0.82 -17.85 0.17
C PHE A 222 -0.34 -18.01 -0.83
N THR A 223 -1.09 -16.95 -1.10
CA THR A 223 -2.23 -17.00 -2.05
C THR A 223 -1.79 -17.24 -3.48
N THR A 224 -0.62 -16.73 -3.87
CA THR A 224 -0.03 -16.98 -5.21
C THR A 224 0.41 -18.44 -5.36
N VAL A 225 1.09 -19.00 -4.35
CA VAL A 225 1.43 -20.44 -4.32
C VAL A 225 0.17 -21.32 -4.26
N SER A 226 -0.87 -20.89 -3.54
CA SER A 226 -2.13 -21.66 -3.47
C SER A 226 -2.92 -21.64 -4.77
N ASN A 227 -2.74 -20.61 -5.60
CA ASN A 227 -3.41 -20.48 -6.90
C ASN A 227 -2.52 -20.96 -8.08
N PHE A 228 -1.35 -21.54 -7.78
CA PHE A 228 -0.32 -21.90 -8.77
C PHE A 228 -0.80 -22.94 -9.79
N ASP A 229 -1.75 -23.81 -9.41
CA ASP A 229 -2.33 -24.83 -10.28
C ASP A 229 -3.19 -24.25 -11.44
N LYS A 230 -3.56 -22.96 -11.41
CA LYS A 230 -4.42 -22.34 -12.43
C LYS A 230 -3.82 -21.17 -13.20
N LEU A 231 -2.84 -20.45 -12.64
CA LEU A 231 -2.26 -19.29 -13.32
C LEU A 231 -1.21 -19.66 -14.39
N GLY A 232 -0.94 -20.95 -14.59
CA GLY A 232 0.29 -21.35 -15.25
C GLY A 232 1.49 -21.04 -14.36
N ARG A 233 2.67 -21.50 -14.78
CA ARG A 233 3.95 -21.33 -14.08
C ARG A 233 4.40 -19.87 -14.09
N ASP A 234 3.64 -18.98 -13.46
CA ASP A 234 3.95 -17.55 -13.43
C ASP A 234 4.94 -17.25 -12.29
N TYR A 235 6.14 -17.81 -12.44
CA TYR A 235 7.26 -17.63 -11.51
C TYR A 235 7.61 -16.16 -11.30
N ILE A 236 7.25 -15.29 -12.24
CA ILE A 236 7.45 -13.85 -12.17
C ILE A 236 6.65 -13.25 -11.01
N LEU A 237 5.34 -13.56 -10.93
CA LEU A 237 4.48 -13.06 -9.87
C LEU A 237 4.92 -13.55 -8.48
N LEU A 238 5.27 -14.84 -8.39
CA LEU A 238 5.77 -15.44 -7.15
C LEU A 238 7.10 -14.81 -6.73
N ALA A 239 8.04 -14.63 -7.65
CA ALA A 239 9.32 -13.97 -7.40
C ALA A 239 9.09 -12.54 -6.90
N GLY A 240 8.18 -11.80 -7.53
CA GLY A 240 7.89 -10.42 -7.14
C GLY A 240 7.31 -10.28 -5.73
N TYR A 241 6.32 -11.10 -5.37
CA TYR A 241 5.79 -11.08 -4.00
C TYR A 241 6.81 -11.56 -2.97
N THR A 242 7.64 -12.55 -3.31
CA THR A 242 8.72 -13.04 -2.44
C THR A 242 9.78 -11.96 -2.22
N SER A 243 10.20 -11.25 -3.26
CA SER A 243 11.11 -10.11 -3.14
C SER A 243 10.50 -8.98 -2.31
N SER A 244 9.21 -8.67 -2.51
CA SER A 244 8.49 -7.68 -1.70
C SER A 244 8.47 -8.08 -0.22
N PHE A 245 8.21 -9.35 0.08
CA PHE A 245 8.28 -9.89 1.44
C PHE A 245 9.68 -9.76 2.05
N ALA A 246 10.73 -10.15 1.32
CA ALA A 246 12.10 -10.04 1.77
C ALA A 246 12.48 -8.58 2.11
N LEU A 247 12.12 -7.62 1.26
CA LEU A 247 12.42 -6.20 1.49
C LEU A 247 11.61 -5.61 2.65
N ASN A 248 10.33 -5.98 2.79
CA ASN A 248 9.54 -5.60 3.96
C ASN A 248 10.13 -6.19 5.25
N ALA A 249 10.66 -7.42 5.20
CA ALA A 249 11.33 -8.05 6.33
C ALA A 249 12.66 -7.34 6.68
N VAL A 250 13.42 -6.88 5.68
CA VAL A 250 14.61 -6.03 5.91
C VAL A 250 14.24 -4.74 6.62
N LEU A 251 13.18 -4.05 6.18
CA LEU A 251 12.69 -2.83 6.85
C LEU A 251 12.24 -3.12 8.29
N ALA A 252 11.55 -4.25 8.53
CA ALA A 252 11.17 -4.69 9.87
C ALA A 252 12.40 -4.98 10.75
N GLY A 253 13.42 -5.63 10.19
CA GLY A 253 14.69 -5.88 10.86
C GLY A 253 15.41 -4.60 11.25
N GLN A 254 15.49 -3.61 10.34
CA GLN A 254 16.03 -2.28 10.65
C GLN A 254 15.24 -1.60 11.77
N CYS A 255 13.91 -1.70 11.78
CA CYS A 255 13.10 -1.17 12.87
C CYS A 255 13.37 -1.84 14.21
N TYR A 256 13.63 -3.14 14.23
CA TYR A 256 13.97 -3.84 15.47
C TYR A 256 15.37 -3.47 15.98
N ILE A 257 16.36 -3.40 15.09
CA ILE A 257 17.75 -3.11 15.44
C ILE A 257 17.90 -1.64 15.84
N TYR A 258 17.51 -0.72 14.97
CA TYR A 258 17.65 0.73 15.23
C TYR A 258 16.63 1.22 16.25
N GLY A 259 15.42 0.65 16.29
CA GLY A 259 14.45 1.00 17.33
C GLY A 259 14.89 0.59 18.74
N LYS A 260 15.77 -0.42 18.89
CA LYS A 260 16.42 -0.72 20.18
C LYS A 260 17.55 0.25 20.51
N ALA A 261 18.27 0.75 19.50
CA ALA A 261 19.32 1.75 19.69
C ALA A 261 18.71 3.10 20.10
N ASP A 262 17.64 3.53 19.43
CA ASP A 262 16.91 4.77 19.71
C ASP A 262 16.41 4.81 21.18
N LYS A 263 15.86 3.68 21.68
CA LYS A 263 15.38 3.55 23.07
C LYS A 263 16.49 3.48 24.13
N LYS A 264 17.75 3.27 23.73
CA LYS A 264 18.90 3.23 24.63
C LYS A 264 19.58 4.59 24.76
N SER A 265 19.27 5.52 23.85
CA SER A 265 19.79 6.88 23.80
C SER A 265 18.85 7.95 24.36
N GLU A 266 17.60 7.57 24.68
CA GLU A 266 16.68 8.33 25.55
C GLU A 266 16.93 7.98 27.03
#